data_AF-A0A7Y2HI97-F1
#
_entry.id   AF-A0A7Y2HI97-F1
#
_cell.length_a   1.000
_cell.length_b   1.000
_cell.length_c   1.000
_cell.angle_alpha   90.00
_cell.angle_beta   90.00
_cell.angle_gamma   90.00
#
_symmetry.space_group_name_H-M   'P 1'
#
loop_
_entity.id
_entity.type
_entity.pdbx_description
1 polymer ?
#
loop_
_entity_poly.entity_id
_entity_poly.type
_entity_poly.pdbx_seq_one_letter_code
_entity_poly.pdbx_strand_id
1 'polypeptide(L)'
;MKEKKIIIAIDGYSSCGKSTMAKELARKLNYRYLDSGAMYRAVTLYCLEHQIKVENSTDVIEALPFIRVDFVIIDGVNTTFLNEKNVEEKIRSLKVSQSVSEIARIPEVRVKMVEIQRSLGEEKGIVMDGR
;
A
#
# COMPACT_ATOMS: atom_id res chain seq x y z
N MET A 1 16.95 27.30 -4.08
CA MET A 1 16.16 26.46 -5.01
C MET A 1 15.59 25.30 -4.20
N LYS A 2 14.28 25.04 -4.21
CA LYS A 2 13.77 23.78 -3.63
C LYS A 2 14.28 22.64 -4.51
N GLU A 3 15.00 21.69 -3.93
CA GLU A 3 15.46 20.50 -4.66
C GLU A 3 14.26 19.78 -5.29
N LYS A 4 14.43 19.37 -6.54
CA LYS A 4 13.39 18.67 -7.30
C LYS A 4 13.18 17.30 -6.67
N LYS A 5 12.04 17.10 -6.02
CA LYS A 5 11.65 15.79 -5.49
C LYS A 5 11.61 14.74 -6.61
N ILE A 6 12.05 13.51 -6.33
CA ILE A 6 12.08 12.39 -7.28
C ILE A 6 11.28 11.19 -6.75
N ILE A 7 11.09 10.18 -7.60
CA ILE A 7 10.55 8.88 -7.22
C ILE A 7 11.72 7.90 -7.16
N ILE A 8 11.82 7.13 -6.08
CA ILE A 8 12.84 6.10 -5.89
C ILE A 8 12.11 4.76 -5.78
N ALA A 9 12.26 3.88 -6.77
CA ALA A 9 11.74 2.51 -6.70
C ALA A 9 12.87 1.56 -6.23
N ILE A 10 12.56 0.68 -5.28
CA ILE A 10 13.51 -0.29 -4.73
C ILE A 10 12.93 -1.70 -4.86
N ASP A 11 13.48 -2.47 -5.81
CA ASP A 11 13.07 -3.85 -6.09
C ASP A 11 14.12 -4.87 -5.65
N GLY A 12 13.68 -6.07 -5.31
CA GLY A 12 14.55 -7.16 -4.85
C GLY A 12 13.80 -8.30 -4.18
N TYR A 13 14.48 -9.42 -3.98
CA TYR A 13 13.92 -10.63 -3.37
C TYR A 13 13.45 -10.44 -1.92
N SER A 14 12.63 -11.39 -1.43
CA SER A 14 12.22 -11.48 -0.03
C SER A 14 13.41 -11.41 0.94
N SER A 15 13.20 -10.82 2.12
CA SER A 15 14.10 -10.99 3.27
C SER A 15 15.52 -10.41 3.14
N CYS A 16 15.79 -9.56 2.14
CA CYS A 16 17.10 -8.89 1.97
C CYS A 16 17.23 -7.56 2.74
N GLY A 17 16.31 -7.22 3.65
CA GLY A 17 16.33 -5.95 4.38
C GLY A 17 15.83 -4.73 3.59
N LYS A 18 15.27 -4.95 2.39
CA LYS A 18 14.80 -3.91 1.46
C LYS A 18 13.84 -2.90 2.08
N SER A 19 12.82 -3.37 2.79
CA SER A 19 11.82 -2.50 3.43
C SER A 19 12.41 -1.66 4.56
N THR A 20 13.37 -2.19 5.31
CA THR A 20 14.09 -1.44 6.35
C THR A 20 14.91 -0.31 5.72
N MET A 21 15.69 -0.62 4.68
CA MET A 21 16.47 0.38 3.96
C MET A 21 15.58 1.44 3.31
N ALA A 22 14.49 1.03 2.66
CA ALA A 22 13.57 1.92 1.98
C ALA A 22 12.89 2.91 2.93
N LYS A 23 12.44 2.42 4.10
CA LYS A 23 11.89 3.26 5.17
C LYS A 23 12.91 4.26 5.71
N GLU A 24 14.14 3.81 5.93
CA GLU A 24 15.20 4.70 6.43
C GLU A 24 15.58 5.77 5.40
N LEU A 25 15.66 5.40 4.11
CA LEU A 25 15.90 6.33 3.01
C LEU A 25 14.78 7.36 2.91
N ALA A 26 13.53 6.93 2.95
CA ALA A 26 12.36 7.81 2.92
C ALA A 26 12.41 8.82 4.08
N ARG A 27 12.73 8.35 5.29
CA ARG A 27 12.90 9.20 6.47
C ARG A 27 14.01 10.23 6.30
N LYS A 28 15.19 9.83 5.81
CA LYS A 28 16.34 10.72 5.59
C LYS A 28 16.05 11.81 4.55
N LEU A 29 15.27 11.49 3.52
CA LEU A 29 14.90 12.41 2.45
C LEU A 29 13.62 13.21 2.74
N ASN A 30 12.93 12.93 3.86
CA ASN A 30 11.58 13.42 4.13
C ASN A 30 10.60 13.11 2.98
N TYR A 31 10.68 11.89 2.46
CA TYR A 31 9.86 11.34 1.39
C TYR A 31 8.82 10.39 1.97
N ARG A 32 7.67 10.28 1.29
CA ARG A 32 6.64 9.29 1.61
C ARG A 32 7.17 7.90 1.28
N TYR A 33 6.83 6.90 2.10
CA TYR A 33 7.18 5.52 1.83
C TYR A 33 5.94 4.77 1.35
N LEU A 34 6.03 4.09 0.21
CA LEU A 34 4.91 3.40 -0.39
C LEU A 34 5.19 1.89 -0.31
N ASP A 35 4.47 1.24 0.60
CA ASP A 35 4.55 -0.20 0.82
C ASP A 35 3.44 -0.88 0.01
N SER A 36 3.79 -1.51 -1.11
CA SER A 36 2.79 -2.17 -1.95
C SER A 36 2.05 -3.28 -1.20
N GLY A 37 2.72 -3.96 -0.26
CA GLY A 37 2.11 -4.98 0.59
C GLY A 37 1.03 -4.41 1.51
N ALA A 38 1.25 -3.21 2.06
CA ALA A 38 0.24 -2.50 2.84
C ALA A 38 -1.01 -2.15 2.01
N MET A 39 -0.86 -1.85 0.71
CA MET A 39 -1.99 -1.57 -0.18
C MET A 39 -2.91 -2.78 -0.35
N TYR A 40 -2.35 -3.95 -0.66
CA TYR A 40 -3.14 -5.19 -0.76
C TYR A 40 -3.81 -5.56 0.57
N ARG A 41 -3.12 -5.33 1.69
CA ARG A 41 -3.69 -5.54 3.03
C ARG A 41 -4.84 -4.57 3.33
N ALA A 42 -4.78 -3.32 2.84
CA ALA A 42 -5.86 -2.36 2.97
C ALA A 42 -7.10 -2.79 2.17
N VAL A 43 -6.93 -3.28 0.93
CA VAL A 43 -8.02 -3.88 0.14
C VAL A 43 -8.63 -5.07 0.88
N THR A 44 -7.77 -5.94 1.41
CA THR A 44 -8.22 -7.12 2.19
C THR A 44 -9.02 -6.70 3.42
N LEU A 45 -8.54 -5.71 4.17
CA LEU A 45 -9.25 -5.17 5.33
C LEU A 45 -10.62 -4.61 4.93
N TYR A 46 -10.71 -3.87 3.82
CA TYR A 46 -11.98 -3.36 3.31
C TYR A 46 -12.97 -4.49 3.07
N CYS A 47 -12.56 -5.54 2.35
CA CYS A 47 -13.40 -6.70 2.09
C CYS A 47 -13.87 -7.37 3.39
N LEU A 48 -12.96 -7.57 4.35
CA LEU A 48 -13.28 -8.19 5.63
C LEU A 48 -14.24 -7.37 6.49
N GLU A 49 -14.11 -6.04 6.51
CA GLU A 49 -15.02 -5.14 7.25
C GLU A 49 -16.42 -5.08 6.60
N HIS A 50 -16.51 -5.30 5.29
CA HIS A 50 -17.78 -5.32 4.53
C HIS A 50 -18.35 -6.72 4.29
N GLN A 51 -17.78 -7.75 4.94
CA GLN A 51 -18.20 -9.15 4.80
C GLN A 51 -18.17 -9.69 3.34
N ILE A 52 -17.30 -9.11 2.52
CA ILE A 52 -17.04 -9.56 1.15
C ILE A 52 -16.15 -10.80 1.22
N LYS A 53 -16.58 -11.88 0.57
CA LYS A 53 -15.81 -13.12 0.47
C LYS A 53 -14.61 -12.90 -0.46
N VAL A 54 -13.40 -12.99 0.09
CA VAL A 54 -12.16 -12.74 -0.66
C VAL A 54 -11.90 -13.77 -1.76
N GLU A 55 -12.56 -14.93 -1.69
CA GLU A 55 -12.52 -15.98 -2.70
C GLU A 55 -13.45 -15.69 -3.88
N ASN A 56 -14.42 -14.79 -3.74
CA ASN A 56 -15.28 -14.34 -4.83
C ASN A 56 -14.67 -13.09 -5.48
N SER A 57 -13.94 -13.30 -6.57
CA SER A 57 -13.29 -12.20 -7.29
C SER A 57 -14.26 -11.14 -7.77
N THR A 58 -15.50 -11.51 -8.15
CA THR A 58 -16.50 -10.56 -8.65
C THR A 58 -16.86 -9.52 -7.60
N ASP A 59 -17.21 -9.94 -6.38
CA ASP A 59 -17.59 -9.03 -5.30
C ASP A 59 -16.41 -8.12 -4.89
N VAL A 60 -15.18 -8.65 -4.93
CA VAL A 60 -13.96 -7.87 -4.67
C VAL A 60 -13.78 -6.80 -5.75
N ILE A 61 -13.97 -7.14 -7.02
CA ILE A 61 -13.84 -6.21 -8.15
C ILE A 61 -14.86 -5.08 -8.05
N GLU A 62 -16.11 -5.41 -7.74
CA GLU A 62 -17.19 -4.42 -7.56
C GLU A 62 -16.92 -3.46 -6.39
N ALA A 63 -16.14 -3.88 -5.40
CA ALA A 63 -15.74 -3.04 -4.28
C ALA A 63 -14.59 -2.06 -4.60
N LEU A 64 -13.75 -2.34 -5.61
CA LEU A 64 -12.55 -1.55 -5.93
C LEU A 64 -12.80 -0.04 -6.14
N PRO A 65 -13.89 0.41 -6.79
CA PRO A 65 -14.18 1.84 -6.96
C PRO A 65 -14.34 2.60 -5.63
N PHE A 66 -14.67 1.89 -4.55
CA PHE A 66 -14.89 2.46 -3.21
C PHE A 66 -13.65 2.43 -2.32
N ILE A 67 -12.51 1.96 -2.85
CA ILE A 67 -11.28 1.80 -2.09
C ILE A 67 -10.28 2.89 -2.50
N ARG A 68 -9.91 3.71 -1.52
CA ARG A 68 -8.82 4.69 -1.60
C ARG A 68 -7.77 4.34 -0.57
N VAL A 69 -6.54 4.09 -1.03
CA VAL A 69 -5.39 3.84 -0.16
C VAL A 69 -4.45 5.02 -0.24
N ASP A 70 -4.01 5.51 0.91
CA ASP A 70 -3.07 6.62 1.01
C ASP A 70 -2.00 6.35 2.08
N PHE A 71 -0.89 7.08 2.02
CA PHE A 71 0.24 6.97 2.94
C PHE A 71 0.66 8.33 3.45
N VAL A 72 0.54 8.54 4.76
CA VAL A 72 0.85 9.83 5.41
C VAL A 72 1.95 9.63 6.44
N ILE A 73 2.90 10.56 6.50
CA ILE A 73 3.92 10.57 7.54
C ILE A 73 3.34 11.27 8.78
N ILE A 74 3.20 10.52 9.87
CA ILE A 74 2.77 11.02 11.19
C ILE A 74 3.91 10.74 12.17
N ASP A 75 4.46 11.78 12.80
CA ASP A 75 5.59 11.68 13.73
C ASP A 75 6.81 10.91 13.18
N GLY A 76 7.08 11.08 11.88
CA GLY A 76 8.18 10.40 11.18
C GLY A 76 7.89 8.93 10.83
N VAL A 77 6.68 8.45 11.10
CA VAL A 77 6.22 7.09 10.80
C VAL A 77 5.28 7.12 9.60
N ASN A 78 5.58 6.29 8.61
CA ASN A 78 4.71 6.12 7.44
C ASN A 78 3.47 5.32 7.81
N THR A 79 2.31 5.96 7.76
CA THR A 79 1.02 5.44 8.25
C THR A 79 0.09 5.19 7.08
N THR A 80 -0.50 3.99 7.03
CA THR A 80 -1.46 3.61 5.98
C THR A 80 -2.87 4.09 6.29
N PHE A 81 -3.52 4.74 5.32
CA PHE A 81 -4.90 5.16 5.37
C PHE A 81 -5.76 4.41 4.34
N LEU A 82 -6.97 4.05 4.76
CA LEU A 82 -8.01 3.46 3.92
C LEU A 82 -9.26 4.32 4.04
N ASN A 83 -9.70 4.93 2.94
CA ASN A 83 -10.86 5.83 2.91
C ASN A 83 -10.81 6.87 4.03
N GLU A 84 -9.67 7.59 4.12
CA GLU A 84 -9.39 8.64 5.12
C GLU A 84 -9.30 8.17 6.58
N LYS A 85 -9.39 6.86 6.83
CA LYS A 85 -9.20 6.29 8.18
C LYS A 85 -7.81 5.70 8.32
N ASN A 86 -7.16 5.98 9.44
CA ASN A 86 -5.92 5.31 9.81
C ASN A 86 -6.20 3.82 10.06
N VAL A 87 -5.54 2.95 9.29
CA VAL A 87 -5.70 1.50 9.38
C VAL A 87 -4.38 0.76 9.62
N GLU A 88 -3.31 1.49 9.94
CA GLU A 88 -1.94 0.98 10.05
C GLU A 88 -1.85 -0.29 10.93
N GLU A 89 -2.49 -0.29 12.10
CA GLU A 89 -2.50 -1.47 12.97
C GLU A 89 -3.42 -2.58 12.44
N LYS A 90 -4.61 -2.23 11.95
CA LYS A 90 -5.62 -3.18 11.50
C LYS A 90 -5.15 -4.05 10.33
N ILE A 91 -4.43 -3.45 9.38
CA ILE A 91 -3.91 -4.17 8.20
C ILE A 91 -2.82 -5.20 8.54
N ARG A 92 -2.27 -5.16 9.77
CA ARG A 92 -1.28 -6.11 10.28
C ARG A 92 -1.90 -7.25 11.08
N SER A 93 -3.23 -7.25 11.26
CA SER A 93 -3.92 -8.32 11.96
C SER A 93 -3.70 -9.69 11.30
N LEU A 94 -3.83 -10.75 12.11
CA LEU A 94 -3.70 -12.13 11.63
C LEU A 94 -4.74 -12.44 10.54
N LYS A 95 -5.99 -11.98 10.73
CA LYS A 95 -7.09 -12.18 9.77
C LYS A 95 -6.75 -11.60 8.39
N VAL A 96 -6.23 -10.37 8.34
CA VAL A 96 -5.79 -9.74 7.08
C VAL A 96 -4.63 -10.52 6.47
N SER A 97 -3.65 -10.92 7.28
CA SER A 97 -2.46 -11.66 6.81
C SER A 97 -2.81 -13.02 6.21
N GLN A 98 -3.85 -13.68 6.71
CA GLN A 98 -4.33 -14.97 6.19
C GLN A 98 -5.11 -14.85 4.87
N SER A 99 -5.73 -13.70 4.61
CA SER A 99 -6.59 -13.50 3.43
C SER A 99 -5.93 -12.72 2.29
N VAL A 100 -4.84 -11.99 2.55
CA VAL A 100 -4.22 -11.08 1.57
C VAL A 100 -3.69 -11.79 0.31
N SER A 101 -3.30 -13.07 0.42
CA SER A 101 -2.82 -13.84 -0.74
C SER A 101 -3.90 -14.04 -1.80
N GLU A 102 -5.16 -14.23 -1.39
CA GLU A 102 -6.27 -14.40 -2.32
C GLU A 102 -6.58 -13.09 -3.04
N ILE A 103 -6.60 -11.98 -2.30
CA ILE A 103 -6.78 -10.64 -2.87
C ILE A 103 -5.67 -10.28 -3.86
N ALA A 104 -4.41 -10.56 -3.53
CA ALA A 104 -3.27 -10.23 -4.41
C ALA A 104 -3.22 -11.06 -5.70
N ARG A 105 -3.89 -12.22 -5.75
CA ARG A 105 -3.99 -13.04 -6.96
C ARG A 105 -4.95 -12.47 -7.99
N ILE A 106 -5.91 -11.63 -7.59
CA ILE A 106 -6.92 -11.04 -8.48
C ILE A 106 -6.26 -9.99 -9.40
N PRO A 107 -6.27 -10.16 -10.73
CA PRO A 107 -5.62 -9.24 -11.67
C PRO A 107 -6.10 -7.79 -11.57
N GLU A 108 -7.40 -7.58 -11.42
CA GLU A 108 -8.05 -6.27 -11.34
C GLU A 108 -7.61 -5.50 -10.09
N VAL A 109 -7.40 -6.21 -8.98
CA VAL A 109 -6.82 -5.62 -7.76
C VAL A 109 -5.42 -5.10 -8.08
N ARG A 110 -4.58 -5.90 -8.76
CA ARG A 110 -3.21 -5.46 -9.13
C ARG A 110 -3.24 -4.24 -10.05
N VAL A 111 -4.13 -4.22 -11.05
CA VAL A 111 -4.32 -3.07 -11.94
C VAL A 111 -4.69 -1.83 -11.12
N LYS A 112 -5.67 -1.94 -10.20
CA LYS A 112 -6.06 -0.85 -9.31
C LYS A 112 -4.93 -0.36 -8.42
N MET A 113 -4.09 -1.26 -7.90
CA MET A 113 -2.94 -0.87 -7.08
C MET A 113 -1.92 -0.08 -7.89
N VAL A 114 -1.65 -0.48 -9.14
CA VAL A 114 -0.75 0.26 -10.05
C VAL A 114 -1.31 1.65 -10.36
N GLU A 115 -2.62 1.79 -10.59
CA GLU A 115 -3.27 3.09 -10.78
C GLU A 115 -3.06 4.01 -9.57
N ILE A 116 -3.32 3.50 -8.35
CA ILE A 116 -3.13 4.26 -7.11
C ILE A 116 -1.65 4.63 -6.93
N GLN A 117 -0.72 3.70 -7.16
CA GLN A 117 0.72 3.97 -7.07
C GLN A 117 1.16 5.09 -8.01
N ARG A 118 0.68 5.08 -9.27
CA ARG A 118 0.98 6.12 -10.25
C ARG A 118 0.45 7.48 -9.82
N SER A 119 -0.80 7.52 -9.36
CA SER A 119 -1.43 8.75 -8.86
C SER A 119 -0.68 9.32 -7.65
N LEU A 120 -0.33 8.47 -6.67
CA LEU A 120 0.49 8.89 -5.53
C LEU A 120 1.86 9.40 -5.99
N GLY A 121 2.41 8.82 -7.06
CA GLY A 121 3.63 9.21 -7.77
C GLY A 121 3.70 10.64 -8.30
N GLU A 122 2.57 11.27 -8.62
CA GLU A 122 2.51 12.54 -9.36
C GLU A 122 3.20 13.69 -8.61
N GLU A 123 3.08 13.72 -7.29
CA GLU A 123 3.68 14.75 -6.43
C GLU A 123 5.20 14.54 -6.20
N LYS A 124 5.72 13.37 -6.60
CA LYS A 124 7.10 12.92 -6.33
C LYS A 124 7.42 12.92 -4.83
N GLY A 125 8.68 12.69 -4.49
CA GLY A 125 9.10 12.65 -3.09
C GLY A 125 8.67 11.37 -2.41
N ILE A 126 8.85 10.25 -3.11
CA ILE A 126 8.36 8.94 -2.69
C ILE A 126 9.45 7.91 -2.85
N VAL A 127 9.53 7.01 -1.88
CA VAL A 127 10.29 5.75 -1.97
C VAL A 127 9.27 4.61 -2.05
N MET A 128 9.25 3.89 -3.16
CA MET A 128 8.38 2.73 -3.38
C MET A 128 9.14 1.44 -3.14
N ASP A 129 8.53 0.52 -2.39
CA ASP A 129 9.04 -0.82 -2.12
C ASP A 129 7.98 -1.85 -2.51
N GLY A 130 8.34 -2.73 -3.43
CA GLY A 130 7.41 -3.70 -4.01
C GLY A 130 8.09 -4.95 -4.57
N ARG A 131 7.31 -5.68 -5.37
CA ARG A 131 7.65 -6.85 -6.17
C ARG A 131 6.84 -6.83 -7.45
#